data_AF-A0A821LEW2-F1
#
_entry.id   AF-A0A821LEW2-F1
#
_cell.length_a   1.000
_cell.length_b   1.000
_cell.length_c   1.000
_cell.angle_alpha   90.00
_cell.angle_beta   90.00
_cell.angle_gamma   90.00
#
_symmetry.space_group_name_H-M   'P 1'
#
loop_
_entity.id
_entity.type
_entity.pdbx_description
1 polymer ?
#
loop_
_entity_poly.entity_id
_entity_poly.type
_entity_poly.pdbx_seq_one_letter_code
_entity_poly.pdbx_strand_id
1 'polypeptide(L)'
;VTIETINERLSNRYMSEAELIELASLADEFSQLKVRDDELDELDLLYNNQCRVPVKGGVENVHGKTNILIQAYISRAQLHS
;
A
#
# COMPACT_ATOMS: atom_id res chain seq x y z
N VAL A 1 9.90 6.34 6.50
CA VAL A 1 10.82 6.86 5.44
C VAL A 1 11.04 8.35 5.66
N THR A 2 12.21 8.91 5.32
CA THR A 2 12.47 10.36 5.47
C THR A 2 11.92 11.16 4.28
N ILE A 3 11.58 12.44 4.53
CA ILE A 3 11.15 13.39 3.48
C ILE A 3 12.22 13.53 2.39
N GLU A 4 13.50 13.44 2.75
CA GLU A 4 14.61 13.51 1.81
C GLU A 4 14.61 12.34 0.83
N THR A 5 14.43 11.09 1.31
CA THR A 5 14.31 9.91 0.44
C THR A 5 13.06 9.97 -0.46
N ILE A 6 11.96 10.56 0.02
CA ILE A 6 10.77 10.78 -0.80
C ILE A 6 11.08 11.75 -1.94
N ASN A 7 11.73 12.88 -1.63
CA ASN A 7 12.10 13.88 -2.64
C ASN A 7 13.06 13.31 -3.69
N GLU A 8 14.04 12.50 -3.28
CA GLU A 8 14.94 11.81 -4.21
C GLU A 8 14.18 10.88 -5.15
N ARG A 9 13.24 10.07 -4.62
CA ARG A 9 12.43 9.16 -5.44
C ARG A 9 11.54 9.93 -6.42
N LEU A 10 10.89 11.00 -5.97
CA LEU A 10 10.03 11.85 -6.80
C LEU A 10 10.80 12.66 -7.84
N SER A 11 12.11 12.89 -7.65
CA SER A 11 12.94 13.59 -8.63
C SER A 11 13.08 12.83 -9.96
N ASN A 12 12.78 11.52 -9.96
CA ASN A 12 12.67 10.74 -11.19
C ASN A 12 11.42 11.16 -11.98
N ARG A 13 11.63 11.75 -13.16
CA ARG A 13 10.53 12.23 -14.04
C ARG A 13 9.62 11.13 -14.58
N TYR A 14 10.03 9.86 -14.47
CA TYR A 14 9.27 8.71 -14.94
C TYR A 14 9.07 7.76 -13.77
N MET A 15 8.02 8.01 -12.99
CA MET A 15 7.54 7.10 -11.95
C MET A 15 6.23 6.47 -12.42
N SER A 16 6.15 5.15 -12.36
CA SER A 16 4.91 4.42 -12.62
C SER A 16 3.92 4.60 -11.46
N GLU A 17 2.63 4.35 -11.71
CA GLU A 17 1.60 4.37 -10.67
C GLU A 17 1.92 3.38 -9.53
N ALA A 18 2.50 2.22 -9.87
CA ALA A 18 2.94 1.23 -8.90
C ALA A 18 4.02 1.78 -7.96
N GLU A 19 5.04 2.46 -8.51
CA GLU A 19 6.12 3.07 -7.72
C GLU A 19 5.62 4.25 -6.89
N LEU A 20 4.65 5.02 -7.39
CA LEU A 20 4.05 6.13 -6.64
C LEU A 20 3.28 5.62 -5.42
N ILE A 21 2.46 4.58 -5.58
CA ILE A 21 1.70 3.98 -4.49
C ILE A 21 2.63 3.25 -3.51
N GLU A 22 3.67 2.57 -4.01
CA GLU A 22 4.73 1.99 -3.18
C GLU A 22 5.38 3.08 -2.31
N LEU A 23 5.78 4.20 -2.89
CA LEU A 23 6.41 5.30 -2.15
C LEU A 23 5.49 5.84 -1.05
N ALA A 24 4.20 6.01 -1.33
CA ALA A 24 3.21 6.43 -0.34
C ALA A 24 3.07 5.41 0.81
N SER A 25 3.11 4.10 0.50
CA SER A 25 3.00 3.03 1.51
C SER A 25 4.22 2.91 2.44
N LEU A 26 5.32 3.61 2.14
CA LEU A 26 6.53 3.66 2.96
C LEU A 26 6.54 4.80 3.99
N ALA A 27 5.51 5.66 3.99
CA ALA A 27 5.42 6.82 4.87
C ALA A 27 5.51 6.42 6.36
N ASP A 28 6.19 7.24 7.15
CA ASP A 28 6.52 6.90 8.55
C ASP A 28 5.28 6.93 9.45
N GLU A 29 4.26 7.67 9.02
CA GLU A 29 2.93 7.75 9.62
C GLU A 29 2.26 6.36 9.72
N PHE A 30 2.64 5.42 8.86
CA PHE A 30 2.12 4.05 8.87
C PHE A 30 2.97 3.07 9.68
N SER A 31 4.12 3.49 10.23
CA SER A 31 5.06 2.61 10.92
C SER A 31 4.48 1.89 12.16
N GLN A 32 3.45 2.47 12.78
CA GLN A 32 2.78 1.91 13.95
C GLN A 32 1.63 0.95 13.60
N LEU A 33 1.25 0.85 12.33
CA LEU A 33 0.26 -0.14 11.89
C LEU A 33 0.81 -1.54 12.10
N LYS A 34 -0.12 -2.47 12.33
CA LYS A 34 0.19 -3.90 12.41
C LYS A 34 -0.69 -4.65 11.43
N VAL A 35 -0.15 -5.72 10.90
CA VAL A 35 -0.93 -6.78 10.27
C VAL A 35 -1.43 -7.68 11.39
N ARG A 36 -2.71 -8.02 11.37
CA ARG A 36 -3.32 -8.94 12.32
C ARG A 36 -3.79 -10.19 11.58
N ASP A 37 -3.80 -11.33 12.26
CA ASP A 37 -4.13 -12.60 11.62
C ASP A 37 -5.61 -12.65 11.17
N ASP A 38 -6.50 -11.96 11.89
CA ASP A 38 -7.95 -11.95 11.66
C ASP A 38 -8.40 -11.15 10.43
N GLU A 39 -7.51 -10.34 9.85
CA GLU A 39 -7.77 -9.52 8.65
C GLU A 39 -7.05 -10.05 7.40
N LEU A 40 -6.24 -11.10 7.50
CA LEU A 40 -5.42 -11.60 6.38
C LEU A 40 -6.27 -12.08 5.19
N ASP A 41 -7.37 -12.80 5.46
CA ASP A 41 -8.26 -13.31 4.43
C ASP A 41 -8.98 -12.18 3.67
N GLU A 42 -9.46 -11.16 4.40
CA GLU A 42 -10.06 -9.97 3.78
C GLU A 42 -9.01 -9.19 2.98
N LEU A 43 -7.80 -9.06 3.50
CA LEU A 43 -6.71 -8.35 2.84
C LEU A 43 -6.29 -9.05 1.55
N ASP A 44 -6.28 -10.39 1.52
CA ASP A 44 -6.04 -11.17 0.31
C ASP A 44 -7.17 -11.03 -0.71
N LEU A 45 -8.43 -10.98 -0.25
CA LEU A 45 -9.57 -10.69 -1.13
C LEU A 45 -9.47 -9.30 -1.77
N LEU A 46 -9.06 -8.27 -1.00
CA LEU A 46 -8.84 -6.92 -1.51
C LEU A 46 -7.63 -6.86 -2.45
N TYR A 47 -6.55 -7.58 -2.14
CA TYR A 47 -5.39 -7.68 -3.01
C TYR A 47 -5.78 -8.23 -4.38
N ASN A 48 -6.51 -9.34 -4.42
CA ASN A 48 -6.88 -10.01 -5.66
C ASN A 48 -7.94 -9.25 -6.47
N ASN A 49 -8.88 -8.54 -5.81
CA ASN A 49 -10.03 -7.94 -6.50
C ASN A 49 -9.91 -6.43 -6.73
N GLN A 50 -9.13 -5.72 -5.93
CA GLN A 50 -9.13 -4.24 -5.91
C GLN A 50 -7.80 -3.62 -6.35
N CYS A 51 -6.70 -4.37 -6.28
CA CYS A 51 -5.39 -3.87 -6.71
C CYS A 51 -5.24 -3.97 -8.22
N ARG A 52 -5.08 -2.81 -8.88
CA ARG A 52 -4.89 -2.70 -10.33
C ARG A 52 -3.42 -2.67 -10.73
N VAL A 53 -2.56 -2.29 -9.79
CA VAL A 53 -1.11 -2.26 -9.98
C VAL A 53 -0.42 -3.18 -8.96
N PRO A 54 0.78 -3.71 -9.28
CA PRO A 54 1.47 -4.65 -8.41
C PRO A 54 1.69 -4.11 -7.00
N VAL A 55 1.43 -4.93 -5.99
CA VAL A 55 1.72 -4.61 -4.59
C VAL A 55 3.03 -5.28 -4.19
N LYS A 56 4.03 -4.48 -3.83
CA LYS A 56 5.23 -5.00 -3.18
C LYS A 56 4.97 -5.20 -1.68
N GLY A 57 5.48 -6.30 -1.14
CA GLY A 57 5.32 -6.66 0.26
C GLY A 57 4.23 -7.70 0.52
N GLY A 58 3.17 -7.77 -0.29
CA GLY A 58 2.08 -8.73 -0.05
C GLY A 58 1.31 -8.49 1.25
N VAL A 59 0.36 -9.38 1.58
CA VAL A 59 -0.62 -9.15 2.66
C VAL A 59 -0.01 -9.22 4.08
N GLU A 60 1.14 -9.87 4.25
CA GLU A 60 1.69 -10.20 5.57
C GLU A 60 2.54 -9.09 6.23
N ASN A 61 2.78 -7.97 5.55
CA ASN A 61 3.47 -6.83 6.17
C ASN A 61 2.74 -5.51 6.00
N VAL A 62 3.13 -4.56 6.86
CA VAL A 62 2.51 -3.23 6.96
C VAL A 62 2.56 -2.46 5.66
N HIS A 63 3.66 -2.57 4.90
CA HIS A 63 3.82 -1.88 3.62
C HIS A 63 2.83 -2.40 2.58
N GLY A 64 2.75 -3.72 2.41
CA GLY A 64 1.80 -4.33 1.49
C GLY A 64 0.36 -4.12 1.93
N LYS A 65 0.04 -4.24 3.23
CA LYS A 65 -1.27 -3.87 3.79
C LYS A 65 -1.67 -2.44 3.44
N THR A 66 -0.79 -1.48 3.69
CA THR A 66 -1.04 -0.05 3.41
C THR A 66 -1.27 0.17 1.92
N ASN A 67 -0.45 -0.45 1.06
CA ASN A 67 -0.61 -0.36 -0.39
C ASN A 67 -1.97 -0.91 -0.86
N ILE A 68 -2.35 -2.10 -0.39
CA ILE A 68 -3.66 -2.71 -0.71
C ILE A 68 -4.80 -1.79 -0.28
N LEU A 69 -4.74 -1.24 0.94
CA LEU A 69 -5.77 -0.34 1.45
C LEU A 69 -5.87 0.98 0.65
N ILE A 70 -4.75 1.54 0.20
CA ILE A 70 -4.75 2.71 -0.70
C ILE A 70 -5.46 2.38 -2.01
N GLN A 71 -5.12 1.25 -2.64
CA GLN A 71 -5.74 0.84 -3.90
C GLN A 71 -7.23 0.53 -3.72
N ALA A 72 -7.61 -0.15 -2.63
CA ALA A 72 -8.99 -0.41 -2.28
C ALA A 72 -9.80 0.89 -2.07
N TYR A 73 -9.23 1.88 -1.40
CA TYR A 73 -9.85 3.19 -1.20
C TYR A 73 -10.09 3.92 -2.53
N ILE A 74 -9.10 3.97 -3.41
CA ILE A 74 -9.22 4.58 -4.75
C ILE A 74 -10.30 3.87 -5.57
N SER A 75 -10.34 2.53 -5.50
CA SER A 75 -11.34 1.70 -6.16
C SER A 75 -12.74 1.77 -5.51
N ARG A 76 -12.89 2.47 -4.38
CA ARG A 76 -14.12 2.56 -3.58
C ARG A 76 -14.65 1.19 -3.14
N ALA A 77 -13.74 0.28 -2.81
CA ALA A 77 -14.08 -1.02 -2.27
C ALA A 77 -14.82 -0.85 -0.93
N GLN A 78 -15.78 -1.73 -0.68
CA GLN A 78 -16.43 -1.83 0.63
C GLN A 78 -15.54 -2.68 1.53
N LEU A 79 -15.27 -2.19 2.73
CA LEU A 79 -14.57 -2.93 3.78
C LEU A 79 -15.61 -3.52 4.73
N HIS A 80 -15.44 -4.77 5.11
CA HIS A 80 -16.26 -5.40 6.12
C HIS A 80 -15.65 -5.10 7.50
N SER A 81 -16.48 -4.66 8.46
CA SER A 81 -16.04 -4.34 9.83
C SER A 81 -16.17 -5.52 10.78
#